data_AF-A0A7J8XYM2-F1
#
_entry.id   AF-A0A7J8XYM2-F1
#
_cell.length_a   1.000
_cell.length_b   1.000
_cell.length_c   1.000
_cell.angle_alpha   90.00
_cell.angle_beta   90.00
_cell.angle_gamma   90.00
#
_symmetry.space_group_name_H-M   'P 1'
#
loop_
_entity.id
_entity.type
_entity.pdbx_description
1 polymer ?
#
loop_
_entity_poly.entity_id
_entity_poly.type
_entity_poly.pdbx_seq_one_letter_code
_entity_poly.pdbx_strand_id
1 'polypeptide(L)'
;MHVMSRKRWHPPVTGWVKINVNGSVSRNSPRAIIGGVLRGPSEGWLVGFRMRIGMFGFFSIEVKAVLEGLKLAWNKGFRQGNWNQIKFRHISRDSNKVANQLAKMDEDRTNCLVTLKDPPLFVHDLLEKDIHNSSMDES
;
A
#
# COMPACT_ATOMS: atom_id res chain seq x y z
N MET A 1 28.72 -7.26 13.04
CA MET A 1 28.03 -6.56 11.94
C MET A 1 26.60 -7.06 11.87
N HIS A 2 25.61 -6.21 12.12
CA HIS A 2 24.20 -6.60 12.03
C HIS A 2 23.80 -6.54 10.56
N VAL A 3 23.65 -7.70 9.91
CA VAL A 3 23.05 -7.75 8.57
C VAL A 3 21.58 -7.39 8.75
N MET A 4 21.21 -6.16 8.43
CA MET A 4 19.80 -5.80 8.24
C MET A 4 19.30 -6.62 7.06
N SER A 5 18.66 -7.77 7.31
CA SER A 5 18.08 -8.55 6.22
C SER A 5 17.07 -7.64 5.52
N ARG A 6 17.25 -7.45 4.21
CA ARG A 6 16.27 -6.78 3.36
C ARG A 6 15.03 -7.68 3.33
N LYS A 7 14.15 -7.55 4.33
CA LYS A 7 12.90 -8.32 4.40
C LYS A 7 12.09 -8.00 3.15
N ARG A 8 12.07 -8.93 2.20
CA ARG A 8 11.30 -8.82 0.96
C ARG A 8 9.80 -8.75 1.27
N TRP A 9 8.99 -8.38 0.29
CA TRP A 9 7.55 -8.50 0.50
C TRP A 9 7.12 -9.97 0.40
N HIS A 10 6.17 -10.35 1.24
CA HIS A 10 5.53 -11.67 1.23
C HIS A 10 4.01 -11.49 1.21
N PRO A 11 3.24 -12.41 0.62
CA PRO A 11 1.79 -12.38 0.72
C PRO A 11 1.30 -12.45 2.18
N PRO A 12 0.10 -11.93 2.49
CA PRO A 12 -0.55 -12.25 3.75
C PRO A 12 -0.89 -13.74 3.80
N VAL A 13 -0.91 -14.31 5.01
CA VAL A 13 -1.42 -15.66 5.23
C VAL A 13 -2.91 -15.73 4.89
N THR A 14 -3.40 -16.90 4.50
CA THR A 14 -4.81 -17.11 4.16
C THR A 14 -5.75 -16.58 5.25
N GLY A 15 -6.78 -15.85 4.82
CA GLY A 15 -7.71 -15.14 5.71
C GLY A 15 -7.31 -13.70 6.04
N TRP A 16 -6.07 -13.29 5.77
CA TRP A 16 -5.63 -11.92 6.01
C TRP A 16 -5.62 -11.09 4.74
N VAL A 17 -5.95 -9.81 4.91
CA VAL A 17 -5.68 -8.77 3.92
C VAL A 17 -4.50 -7.92 4.41
N LYS A 18 -3.55 -7.66 3.53
CA LYS A 18 -2.42 -6.77 3.81
C LYS A 18 -2.67 -5.41 3.16
N ILE A 19 -2.62 -4.36 3.96
CA ILE A 19 -2.75 -2.98 3.49
C ILE A 19 -1.36 -2.35 3.51
N ASN A 20 -0.80 -2.10 2.33
CA ASN A 20 0.45 -1.38 2.14
C ASN A 20 0.11 0.08 1.81
N VAL A 21 0.64 1.04 2.57
CA VAL A 21 0.36 2.47 2.37
C VAL A 21 1.66 3.27 2.35
N ASN A 22 1.64 4.43 1.69
CA ASN A 22 2.74 5.37 1.69
C ASN A 22 2.25 6.80 1.40
N GLY A 23 2.91 7.78 1.98
CA GLY A 23 2.78 9.20 1.63
C GLY A 23 3.88 9.69 0.69
N SER A 24 3.55 10.62 -0.20
CA SER A 24 4.53 11.39 -0.96
C SER A 24 4.20 12.87 -0.92
N VAL A 25 5.23 13.71 -0.81
CA VAL A 25 5.11 15.17 -0.88
C VAL A 25 5.85 15.63 -2.13
N SER A 26 5.20 16.45 -2.94
CA SER A 26 5.88 17.06 -4.09
C SER A 26 6.90 18.08 -3.62
N ARG A 27 8.08 18.09 -4.23
CA ARG A 27 9.09 19.15 -3.99
C ARG A 27 8.66 20.49 -4.57
N ASN A 28 7.79 20.47 -5.58
CA ASN A 28 7.42 21.64 -6.38
C ASN A 28 6.00 22.16 -6.07
N SER A 29 5.29 21.54 -5.12
CA SER A 29 3.94 21.90 -4.74
C SER A 29 3.71 21.56 -3.27
N PRO A 30 2.98 22.39 -2.49
CA PRO A 30 2.67 22.12 -1.08
C PRO A 30 1.65 20.98 -0.89
N ARG A 31 1.45 20.14 -1.92
CA ARG A 31 0.47 19.07 -1.95
C ARG A 31 1.15 17.74 -1.69
N ALA A 32 0.44 16.89 -0.97
CA ALA A 32 0.82 15.52 -0.75
C ALA A 32 -0.16 14.59 -1.44
N ILE A 33 0.33 13.40 -1.76
CA ILE A 33 -0.46 12.31 -2.31
C ILE A 33 -0.24 11.13 -1.38
N ILE A 34 -1.34 10.50 -0.98
CA ILE A 34 -1.30 9.20 -0.35
C ILE A 34 -1.62 8.14 -1.39
N GLY A 35 -0.99 6.98 -1.25
CA GLY A 35 -1.24 5.83 -2.08
C GLY A 35 -1.15 4.56 -1.28
N GLY A 36 -1.85 3.53 -1.72
CA GLY A 36 -1.78 2.23 -1.09
C GLY A 36 -2.45 1.14 -1.89
N VAL A 37 -2.24 -0.09 -1.43
CA VAL A 37 -2.75 -1.29 -2.07
C VAL A 37 -3.21 -2.28 -1.00
N LEU A 38 -4.38 -2.86 -1.23
CA LEU A 38 -4.88 -4.00 -0.48
C LEU A 38 -4.50 -5.25 -1.26
N ARG A 39 -3.89 -6.20 -0.56
CA ARG A 39 -3.35 -7.44 -1.13
C ARG A 39 -3.89 -8.65 -0.40
N GLY A 40 -4.23 -9.68 -1.16
CA GLY A 40 -4.70 -10.97 -0.67
C GLY A 40 -3.64 -12.07 -0.77
N PRO A 41 -3.95 -13.30 -0.31
CA PRO A 41 -3.04 -14.44 -0.35
C PRO A 41 -2.74 -14.94 -1.77
N SER A 42 -3.69 -14.81 -2.72
CA SER A 42 -3.57 -15.19 -4.13
C SER A 42 -3.72 -13.96 -5.06
N GLU A 43 -2.94 -13.92 -6.14
CA GLU A 43 -2.85 -12.84 -7.16
C GLU A 43 -2.39 -11.46 -6.67
N GLY A 44 -2.19 -11.28 -5.36
CA GLY A 44 -1.48 -10.14 -4.79
C GLY A 44 -2.18 -8.78 -4.91
N TRP A 45 -3.21 -8.61 -5.74
CA TRP A 45 -3.93 -7.35 -5.91
C TRP A 45 -5.42 -7.52 -5.64
N LEU A 46 -5.95 -6.80 -4.65
CA LEU A 46 -7.40 -6.74 -4.39
C LEU A 46 -7.98 -5.39 -4.84
N VAL A 47 -7.30 -4.30 -4.45
CA VAL A 47 -7.65 -2.94 -4.87
C VAL A 47 -6.50 -1.99 -4.55
N GLY A 48 -6.15 -1.12 -5.50
CA GLY A 48 -5.27 0.01 -5.28
C GLY A 48 -6.05 1.27 -4.92
N PHE A 49 -5.43 2.21 -4.23
CA PHE A 49 -6.01 3.52 -4.00
C PHE A 49 -4.97 4.61 -4.01
N ARG A 50 -5.44 5.82 -4.32
CA ARG A 50 -4.68 7.06 -4.16
C ARG A 50 -5.61 8.21 -3.79
N MET A 51 -5.05 9.23 -3.17
CA MET A 51 -5.79 10.45 -2.86
C MET A 51 -4.81 11.61 -2.77
N ARG A 52 -5.09 12.70 -3.50
CA ARG A 52 -4.42 13.97 -3.28
C ARG A 52 -4.97 14.61 -2.02
N ILE A 53 -4.08 15.07 -1.17
CA ILE A 53 -4.41 15.76 0.08
C ILE A 53 -3.75 17.15 0.11
N GLY A 54 -4.37 18.06 0.85
CA GLY A 54 -3.85 19.41 1.06
C GLY A 54 -2.54 19.45 1.85
N MET A 55 -2.14 20.65 2.26
CA MET A 55 -0.94 20.85 3.07
C MET A 55 -1.16 20.30 4.47
N PHE A 56 -0.44 19.24 4.82
CA PHE A 56 -0.46 18.62 6.15
C PHE A 56 0.98 18.30 6.58
N GLY A 57 1.24 18.19 7.89
CA GLY A 57 2.52 17.71 8.39
C GLY A 57 2.79 16.25 7.96
N PHE A 58 4.07 15.85 7.86
CA PHE A 58 4.47 14.51 7.37
C PHE A 58 3.77 13.36 8.09
N PHE A 59 3.65 13.42 9.42
CA PHE A 59 2.95 12.40 10.20
C PHE A 59 1.47 12.27 9.82
N SER A 60 0.80 13.38 9.54
CA SER A 60 -0.60 13.38 9.15
C SER A 60 -0.83 12.70 7.81
N ILE A 61 0.15 12.71 6.89
CA ILE A 61 0.06 12.08 5.57
C ILE A 61 0.02 10.56 5.70
N GLU A 62 0.99 9.96 6.41
CA GLU A 62 1.07 8.51 6.58
C GLU A 62 -0.14 7.99 7.37
N VAL A 63 -0.55 8.71 8.43
CA VAL A 63 -1.75 8.35 9.21
C VAL A 63 -3.02 8.44 8.36
N LYS A 64 -3.14 9.45 7.49
CA LYS A 64 -4.27 9.57 6.56
C LYS A 64 -4.27 8.42 5.54
N ALA A 65 -3.10 8.00 5.05
CA ALA A 65 -2.97 6.85 4.16
C ALA A 65 -3.47 5.55 4.83
N VAL A 66 -3.08 5.32 6.09
CA VAL A 66 -3.58 4.20 6.91
C VAL A 66 -5.11 4.28 7.08
N LEU A 67 -5.63 5.45 7.46
CA LEU A 67 -7.07 5.66 7.69
C LEU A 67 -7.90 5.36 6.45
N GLU A 68 -7.51 5.90 5.29
CA GLU A 68 -8.26 5.68 4.05
C GLU A 68 -8.13 4.23 3.56
N GLY A 69 -6.97 3.59 3.75
CA GLY A 69 -6.80 2.16 3.48
C GLY A 69 -7.71 1.27 4.33
N LEU A 70 -7.83 1.57 5.63
CA LEU A 70 -8.71 0.85 6.56
C LEU A 70 -10.20 1.04 6.20
N LYS A 71 -10.61 2.27 5.90
CA LYS A 71 -11.98 2.56 5.42
C LYS A 71 -12.30 1.82 4.14
N LEU A 72 -11.36 1.79 3.18
CA LEU A 72 -11.54 1.06 1.94
C LEU A 72 -11.68 -0.44 2.20
N ALA A 73 -10.85 -1.01 3.08
CA ALA A 73 -10.94 -2.42 3.43
C ALA A 73 -12.30 -2.76 4.05
N TRP A 74 -12.77 -1.91 4.97
CA TRP A 74 -14.09 -2.03 5.57
C TRP A 74 -15.21 -2.01 4.52
N ASN A 75 -15.20 -1.01 3.63
CA ASN A 75 -16.23 -0.83 2.61
C ASN A 75 -16.24 -1.96 1.57
N LYS A 76 -15.11 -2.62 1.34
CA LYS A 76 -15.00 -3.80 0.47
C LYS A 76 -15.46 -5.10 1.15
N GLY A 77 -15.83 -5.05 2.42
CA GLY A 77 -16.26 -6.22 3.17
C GLY A 77 -15.12 -7.09 3.70
N PHE A 78 -13.87 -6.59 3.71
CA PHE A 78 -12.74 -7.26 4.37
C PHE A 78 -12.80 -7.08 5.88
N ARG A 79 -13.91 -7.56 6.44
CA ARG A 79 -14.26 -7.62 7.85
C ARG A 79 -14.41 -9.10 8.18
N GLN A 80 -13.30 -9.84 8.25
CA GLN A 80 -13.39 -11.17 8.88
C GLN A 80 -14.02 -10.98 10.24
N GLY A 81 -15.03 -11.81 10.53
CA GLY A 81 -15.89 -11.68 11.70
C GLY A 81 -15.08 -11.32 12.93
N ASN A 82 -15.32 -10.10 13.41
CA ASN A 82 -14.69 -9.47 14.56
C ASN A 82 -13.26 -8.98 14.23
N TRP A 83 -13.07 -7.65 14.22
CA TRP A 83 -11.76 -6.96 14.13
C TRP A 83 -10.85 -7.22 15.35
N ASN A 84 -10.91 -8.43 15.92
CA ASN A 84 -10.20 -8.85 17.12
C ASN A 84 -8.69 -8.87 16.92
N GLN A 85 -8.20 -8.73 15.69
CA GLN A 85 -6.77 -8.64 15.43
C GLN A 85 -6.42 -7.72 14.25
N ILE A 86 -5.81 -6.57 14.56
CA ILE A 86 -5.10 -5.70 13.60
C ILE A 86 -3.62 -5.72 13.96
N LYS A 87 -2.75 -5.91 12.97
CA LYS A 87 -1.28 -5.89 13.17
C LYS A 87 -0.67 -4.77 12.35
N PHE A 88 -0.17 -3.73 13.01
CA PHE A 88 0.61 -2.68 12.37
C PHE A 88 2.07 -3.11 12.27
N ARG A 89 2.67 -2.90 11.09
CA ARG A 89 4.09 -3.17 10.85
C ARG A 89 4.69 -2.02 10.08
N HIS A 90 5.79 -1.45 10.59
CA HIS A 90 6.65 -0.60 9.79
C HIS A 90 7.54 -1.48 8.91
N ILE A 91 7.63 -1.16 7.63
CA ILE A 91 8.42 -1.90 6.64
C ILE A 91 9.37 -0.96 5.91
N SER A 92 10.46 -1.49 5.36
CA SER A 92 11.36 -0.68 4.55
C SER A 92 10.66 -0.22 3.27
N ARG A 93 11.11 0.92 2.72
CA ARG A 93 10.61 1.43 1.44
C ARG A 93 10.82 0.43 0.29
N ASP A 94 11.89 -0.36 0.36
CA ASP A 94 12.20 -1.39 -0.64
C ASP A 94 11.13 -2.49 -0.73
N SER A 95 10.44 -2.75 0.38
CA SER A 95 9.38 -3.76 0.49
C SER A 95 7.98 -3.15 0.35
N ASN A 96 7.92 -1.85 0.03
CA ASN A 96 6.70 -1.06 -0.12
C ASN A 96 6.66 -0.29 -1.45
N LYS A 97 7.37 -0.80 -2.48
CA LYS A 97 7.56 -0.10 -3.76
C LYS A 97 6.25 0.17 -4.49
N VAL A 98 5.30 -0.77 -4.45
CA VAL A 98 3.98 -0.62 -5.09
C VAL A 98 3.22 0.58 -4.49
N ALA A 99 3.05 0.63 -3.16
CA ALA A 99 2.37 1.75 -2.50
C ALA A 99 3.11 3.08 -2.73
N ASN A 100 4.44 3.05 -2.76
CA ASN A 100 5.26 4.22 -3.07
C ASN A 100 5.06 4.73 -4.51
N GLN A 101 4.88 3.87 -5.51
CA GLN A 101 4.55 4.30 -6.88
C GLN A 101 3.14 4.89 -6.96
N LEU A 102 2.16 4.24 -6.32
CA LEU A 102 0.79 4.77 -6.25
C LEU A 102 0.72 6.14 -5.56
N ALA A 103 1.55 6.38 -4.55
CA ALA A 103 1.66 7.67 -3.87
C ALA A 103 2.40 8.75 -4.68
N LYS A 104 3.08 8.40 -5.77
CA LYS A 104 3.79 9.34 -6.65
C LYS A 104 3.06 9.64 -7.96
N MET A 105 2.02 8.88 -8.25
CA MET A 105 1.24 9.00 -9.48
C MET A 105 0.38 10.27 -9.43
N ASP A 106 0.82 11.32 -10.12
CA ASP A 106 0.16 12.62 -10.14
C ASP A 106 -0.63 12.85 -11.44
N GLU A 107 -1.67 12.05 -11.65
CA GLU A 107 -2.49 12.15 -12.87
C GLU A 107 -3.84 12.83 -12.65
N ASP A 108 -4.37 12.83 -11.42
CA ASP A 108 -5.69 13.36 -11.12
C ASP A 108 -5.64 14.67 -10.32
N ARG A 109 -6.36 15.68 -10.79
CA ARG A 109 -6.51 16.96 -10.08
C ARG A 109 -7.49 16.89 -8.90
N THR A 110 -8.14 15.76 -8.66
CA THR A 110 -9.21 15.59 -7.68
C THR A 110 -8.67 15.30 -6.28
N ASN A 111 -9.27 15.95 -5.27
CA ASN A 111 -8.96 15.71 -3.85
C ASN A 111 -9.77 14.54 -3.26
N CYS A 112 -10.20 13.60 -4.10
CA CYS A 112 -11.05 12.48 -3.72
C CYS A 112 -10.25 11.17 -3.71
N LEU A 113 -10.73 10.17 -2.97
CA LEU A 113 -10.16 8.83 -3.01
C LEU A 113 -10.47 8.18 -4.35
N VAL A 114 -9.44 7.88 -5.14
CA VAL A 114 -9.55 7.14 -6.39
C VAL A 114 -9.19 5.68 -6.12
N THR A 115 -10.09 4.76 -6.45
CA THR A 115 -9.85 3.32 -6.32
C THR A 115 -9.52 2.70 -7.68
N LEU A 116 -8.51 1.85 -7.71
CA LEU A 116 -8.00 1.16 -8.89
C LEU A 116 -8.38 -0.33 -8.75
N LYS A 117 -9.36 -0.78 -9.54
CA LYS A 117 -9.80 -2.18 -9.53
C LYS A 117 -8.67 -3.07 -10.06
N ASP A 118 -8.07 -2.68 -11.18
CA ASP A 118 -6.95 -3.38 -11.81
C ASP A 118 -5.62 -2.65 -11.53
N PRO A 119 -4.49 -3.39 -11.46
CA PRO A 119 -3.18 -2.79 -11.26
C PRO A 119 -2.75 -1.97 -12.50
N PRO A 120 -2.38 -0.68 -12.35
CA PRO A 120 -1.83 0.11 -13.44
C PRO A 120 -0.53 -0.49 -13.99
N LEU A 121 -0.28 -0.39 -15.30
CA LEU A 121 0.87 -1.00 -15.98
C LEU A 121 2.23 -0.73 -15.28
N PHE A 122 2.44 0.48 -14.76
CA PHE A 122 3.70 0.86 -14.11
C PHE A 122 3.99 0.14 -12.77
N VAL A 123 3.02 -0.61 -12.20
CA VAL A 123 3.26 -1.45 -11.02
C VAL A 123 3.38 -2.94 -11.32
N HIS A 124 3.14 -3.40 -12.55
CA HIS A 124 3.14 -4.85 -12.88
C HIS A 124 4.50 -5.49 -12.58
N ASP A 125 5.60 -4.92 -13.06
CA ASP A 125 6.95 -5.41 -12.76
C ASP A 125 7.25 -5.50 -11.25
N LEU A 126 6.67 -4.60 -10.46
CA LEU A 126 6.85 -4.59 -9.01
C LEU A 126 6.04 -5.70 -8.34
N LEU A 127 4.83 -5.96 -8.83
CA LEU A 127 3.97 -7.04 -8.36
C LEU A 127 4.58 -8.41 -8.70
N GLU A 128 5.08 -8.59 -9.92
CA GLU A 128 5.77 -9.81 -10.34
C GLU A 128 7.01 -10.07 -9.49
N LYS A 129 7.82 -9.03 -9.24
CA LYS A 129 8.99 -9.13 -8.35
C LYS A 129 8.56 -9.51 -6.93
N ASP A 130 7.50 -8.92 -6.40
CA ASP A 130 6.99 -9.25 -5.07
C ASP A 130 6.52 -10.72 -4.98
N ILE A 131 5.89 -11.25 -6.05
CA ILE A 131 5.44 -12.66 -6.12
C ILE A 131 6.65 -13.61 -6.21
N HIS A 132 7.55 -13.41 -7.17
CA HIS A 132 8.70 -14.30 -7.39
C HIS A 132 9.66 -14.34 -6.19
N ASN A 133 9.84 -13.19 -5.52
CA ASN A 133 10.66 -13.11 -4.33
C ASN A 133 10.04 -13.85 -3.13
N SER A 134 8.73 -14.06 -3.10
CA SER A 134 8.06 -14.79 -2.03
C SER A 134 8.20 -16.31 -2.15
N SER A 135 8.31 -16.84 -3.37
CA SER A 135 8.46 -18.29 -3.61
C SER A 135 9.88 -18.82 -3.36
N MET A 136 10.90 -17.95 -3.34
CA MET A 136 12.30 -18.35 -3.12
C MET A 136 12.68 -18.54 -1.64
N ASP A 137 11.82 -18.14 -0.71
CA ASP A 137 12.07 -18.25 0.74
C ASP A 137 11.43 -19.52 1.36
N GLU A 138 10.74 -20.35 0.56
CA GLU A 138 10.11 -21.63 0.97
C GLU A 138 10.92 -22.87 0.54
N SER A 139 12.13 -22.69 -0.01
CA SER A 139 13.05 -23.75 -0.47
C SER A 139 14.38 -23.68 0.26
#